data_AF-A0A3N5PAG4-F1
#
_entry.id   AF-A0A3N5PAG4-F1
#
_cell.length_a   1.000
_cell.length_b   1.000
_cell.length_c   1.000
_cell.angle_alpha   90.00
_cell.angle_beta   90.00
_cell.angle_gamma   90.00
#
_symmetry.space_group_name_H-M   'P 1'
#
loop_
_entity.id
_entity.type
_entity.pdbx_description
1 polymer ?
#
loop_
_entity_poly.entity_id
_entity_poly.type
_entity_poly.pdbx_seq_one_letter_code
_entity_poly.pdbx_strand_id
1 'polypeptide(L)'
;QPVLDNVRLMHELGVWVEITTLVIPGWNDSPKELRDIARFVKGIDPSIPWHVTAFYPTHKMLDRPPTPVATLRLAREIGLEEGLLFVYEGNVPGEGGENTYCPACGAELIKRMGFRIVKNLLSDGKCSKCGEIIQGVWV
;
A
#
# COMPACT_ATOMS: atom_id res chain seq x y z
N GLN A 1 8.52 20.64 -3.29
CA GLN A 1 8.39 19.81 -2.09
C GLN A 1 9.41 18.68 -2.21
N PRO A 2 10.59 18.77 -1.56
CA PRO A 2 11.76 17.99 -1.98
C PRO A 2 11.55 16.47 -1.97
N VAL A 3 10.82 15.94 -0.98
CA VAL A 3 10.50 14.51 -0.92
C VAL A 3 9.58 14.09 -2.07
N LEU A 4 8.52 14.85 -2.32
CA LEU A 4 7.55 14.56 -3.39
C LEU A 4 8.19 14.67 -4.78
N ASP A 5 9.09 15.64 -4.96
CA ASP A 5 9.81 15.86 -6.21
C ASP A 5 10.80 14.71 -6.47
N ASN A 6 11.46 14.19 -5.43
CA ASN A 6 12.31 13.01 -5.54
C ASN A 6 11.55 11.73 -5.90
N VAL A 7 10.35 11.53 -5.35
CA VAL A 7 9.51 10.36 -5.70
C VAL A 7 9.20 10.37 -7.20
N ARG A 8 8.82 11.53 -7.75
CA ARG A 8 8.58 11.70 -9.19
C ARG A 8 9.83 11.40 -10.01
N LEU A 9 10.95 12.02 -9.64
CA LEU A 9 12.22 11.83 -10.34
C LEU A 9 12.65 10.35 -10.35
N MET A 10 12.52 9.64 -9.23
CA MET A 10 12.88 8.21 -9.15
C MET A 10 12.02 7.36 -10.09
N HIS A 11 10.71 7.62 -10.13
CA HIS A 11 9.80 6.95 -11.07
C HIS A 11 10.14 7.27 -12.53
N GLU A 12 10.40 8.55 -12.85
CA GLU A 12 10.83 8.99 -14.20
C GLU A 12 12.13 8.33 -14.66
N LEU A 13 13.05 8.06 -13.72
CA LEU A 13 14.31 7.35 -13.98
C LEU A 13 14.14 5.82 -14.08
N GLY A 14 12.92 5.29 -13.97
CA GLY A 14 12.62 3.87 -14.05
C GLY A 14 12.99 3.07 -12.80
N VAL A 15 13.22 3.74 -11.67
CA VAL A 15 13.44 3.08 -10.38
C VAL A 15 12.09 2.58 -9.86
N TRP A 16 12.06 1.35 -9.36
CA TRP A 16 10.88 0.84 -8.66
C TRP A 16 10.68 1.59 -7.35
N VAL A 17 9.53 2.25 -7.21
CA VAL A 17 9.19 3.07 -6.05
C VAL A 17 7.97 2.49 -5.36
N GLU A 18 8.07 2.38 -4.03
CA GLU A 18 6.94 2.09 -3.15
C GLU A 18 6.86 3.17 -2.08
N ILE A 19 5.66 3.54 -1.68
CA ILE A 19 5.44 4.62 -0.70
C ILE A 19 4.82 4.02 0.56
N THR A 20 5.39 4.34 1.72
CA THR A 20 4.86 3.90 3.01
C THR A 20 4.48 5.09 3.87
N THR A 21 3.29 5.04 4.45
CA THR A 21 2.78 6.01 5.41
C THR A 21 2.52 5.32 6.74
N LEU A 22 3.28 5.72 7.77
CA LEU A 22 2.95 5.39 9.15
C LEU A 22 1.73 6.22 9.56
N VAL A 23 0.59 5.56 9.74
CA VAL A 23 -0.65 6.23 10.18
C VAL A 23 -0.59 6.35 11.69
N ILE A 24 -0.78 7.55 12.23
CA ILE A 24 -0.71 7.88 13.64
C ILE A 24 -2.05 8.52 14.05
N PRO A 25 -2.80 7.92 14.99
CA PRO A 25 -4.13 8.40 15.35
C PRO A 25 -4.14 9.87 15.76
N GLY A 26 -5.00 10.68 15.15
CA GLY A 26 -5.15 12.12 15.35
C GLY A 26 -4.00 13.01 14.85
N TRP A 27 -3.06 12.49 14.06
CA TRP A 27 -2.03 13.29 13.38
C TRP A 27 -2.25 13.31 11.88
N ASN A 28 -2.33 12.13 11.26
CA ASN A 28 -2.40 11.96 9.80
C ASN A 28 -3.40 10.89 9.36
N ASP A 29 -4.34 10.53 10.24
CA ASP A 29 -5.39 9.52 10.00
C ASP A 29 -6.70 10.13 9.50
N SER A 30 -6.74 11.43 9.21
CA SER A 30 -7.95 12.06 8.70
C SER A 30 -8.26 11.57 7.27
N PRO A 31 -9.55 11.35 6.91
CA PRO A 31 -9.92 10.91 5.56
C PRO A 31 -9.43 11.86 4.47
N LYS A 32 -9.41 13.17 4.75
CA LYS A 32 -8.89 14.18 3.82
C LYS A 32 -7.41 13.97 3.54
N GLU A 33 -6.61 13.80 4.59
CA GLU A 33 -5.16 13.65 4.46
C GLU A 33 -4.78 12.35 3.75
N LEU A 34 -5.44 11.24 4.11
CA LEU A 34 -5.27 9.96 3.44
C LEU A 34 -5.62 10.05 1.94
N ARG A 35 -6.68 10.80 1.59
CA ARG A 35 -7.09 11.03 0.20
C ARG A 35 -6.10 11.91 -0.55
N ASP A 36 -5.56 12.93 0.10
CA ASP A 36 -4.52 13.80 -0.49
C ASP A 36 -3.24 13.00 -0.78
N ILE A 37 -2.84 12.09 0.10
CA ILE A 37 -1.72 11.15 -0.13
C ILE A 37 -2.04 10.23 -1.31
N ALA A 38 -3.19 9.56 -1.31
CA ALA A 38 -3.59 8.66 -2.38
C ALA A 38 -3.59 9.35 -3.75
N ARG A 39 -4.12 10.58 -3.82
CA ARG A 39 -4.11 11.41 -5.04
C ARG A 39 -2.71 11.78 -5.50
N PHE A 40 -1.82 12.09 -4.57
CA PHE A 40 -0.43 12.35 -4.90
C PHE A 40 0.21 11.12 -5.55
N VAL A 41 0.06 9.93 -4.95
CA VAL A 41 0.61 8.68 -5.50
C VAL A 41 0.01 8.38 -6.87
N LYS A 42 -1.32 8.43 -6.97
CA LYS A 42 -2.08 8.19 -8.21
C LYS A 42 -1.69 9.16 -9.33
N GLY A 43 -1.40 10.41 -8.98
CA GLY A 43 -0.96 11.44 -9.92
C GLY A 43 0.42 11.19 -10.53
N ILE A 44 1.21 10.30 -9.93
CA ILE A 44 2.47 9.81 -10.51
C ILE A 44 2.18 8.58 -11.36
N ASP A 45 1.69 7.51 -10.74
CA ASP A 45 1.34 6.26 -11.41
C ASP A 45 0.45 5.41 -10.49
N PRO A 46 -0.72 4.93 -10.97
CA PRO A 46 -1.59 4.09 -10.15
C PRO A 46 -0.99 2.75 -9.71
N SER A 47 0.07 2.30 -10.38
CA SER A 47 0.73 1.04 -10.07
C SER A 47 1.76 1.15 -8.95
N ILE A 48 2.13 2.36 -8.51
CA ILE A 48 2.99 2.57 -7.34
C ILE A 48 2.26 2.04 -6.09
N PRO A 49 2.81 1.03 -5.41
CA PRO A 49 2.23 0.54 -4.18
C PRO A 49 2.22 1.59 -3.08
N TRP A 50 1.06 1.73 -2.43
CA TRP A 50 0.95 2.51 -1.20
C TRP A 50 0.72 1.60 0.00
N HIS A 51 1.63 1.67 0.97
CA HIS A 51 1.56 0.92 2.22
C HIS A 51 1.09 1.84 3.34
N VAL A 52 -0.07 1.54 3.91
CA VAL A 52 -0.60 2.20 5.11
C VAL A 52 -0.29 1.31 6.30
N THR A 53 0.63 1.74 7.17
CA THR A 53 1.16 0.90 8.24
C THR A 53 0.73 1.42 9.61
N ALA A 54 0.28 0.50 10.49
CA ALA A 54 -0.16 0.86 11.82
C ALA A 54 1.00 1.36 12.69
N PHE A 55 0.78 2.50 13.34
CA PHE A 55 1.57 2.96 14.47
C PHE A 55 1.30 2.12 15.72
N TYR A 56 2.35 1.94 16.52
CA TYR A 56 2.29 1.38 17.87
C TYR A 56 3.09 2.29 18.83
N PRO A 57 2.54 2.67 19.99
CA PRO A 57 3.24 3.53 20.94
C PRO A 57 4.51 2.86 21.45
N THR A 58 5.66 3.46 21.14
CA THR A 58 6.96 2.97 21.57
C THR A 58 7.99 4.10 21.61
N HIS A 59 9.12 3.82 22.25
CA HIS A 59 10.21 4.77 22.45
C HIS A 59 9.76 6.07 23.15
N LYS A 60 9.59 7.16 22.40
CA LYS A 60 9.28 8.51 22.94
C LYS A 60 7.85 8.95 22.71
N MET A 61 7.10 8.30 21.82
CA MET A 61 5.72 8.65 21.51
C MET A 61 4.81 7.59 22.12
N LEU A 62 4.37 7.87 23.35
CA LEU A 62 3.55 6.97 24.18
C LEU A 62 2.17 7.55 24.50
N ASP A 63 1.91 8.79 24.09
CA ASP A 63 0.72 9.59 24.36
C ASP A 63 -0.45 9.29 23.39
N ARG A 64 -0.24 8.39 22.43
CA ARG A 64 -1.18 8.05 21.36
C ARG A 64 -1.48 6.55 21.39
N PRO A 65 -2.73 6.13 21.11
CA PRO A 65 -3.03 4.71 21.01
C PRO A 65 -2.40 4.09 19.75
N PRO A 66 -2.26 2.75 19.69
CA PRO A 66 -1.95 2.08 18.43
C PRO A 66 -3.02 2.39 17.37
N THR A 67 -2.64 2.34 16.10
CA THR A 67 -3.59 2.58 15.01
C THR A 67 -4.63 1.47 14.95
N PRO A 68 -5.94 1.79 15.03
CA PRO A 68 -6.97 0.79 14.84
C PRO A 68 -6.93 0.22 13.42
N VAL A 69 -7.13 -1.10 13.28
CA VAL A 69 -7.20 -1.77 11.96
C VAL A 69 -8.23 -1.09 11.04
N ALA A 70 -9.37 -0.67 11.59
CA ALA A 70 -10.41 0.05 10.84
C ALA A 70 -9.90 1.32 10.16
N THR A 71 -8.93 2.02 10.76
CA THR A 71 -8.29 3.21 10.16
C THR A 71 -7.47 2.84 8.92
N LEU A 72 -6.76 1.71 8.99
CA LEU A 72 -6.02 1.19 7.84
C LEU A 72 -6.98 0.70 6.74
N ARG A 73 -8.10 0.07 7.10
CA ARG A 73 -9.15 -0.31 6.14
C ARG A 73 -9.69 0.90 5.40
N LEU A 74 -10.03 1.95 6.14
CA LEU A 74 -10.48 3.21 5.56
C LEU A 74 -9.44 3.81 4.62
N ALA A 75 -8.16 3.84 5.02
CA ALA A 75 -7.09 4.35 4.17
C ALA A 75 -6.94 3.51 2.89
N ARG A 76 -7.06 2.18 3.01
CA ARG A 76 -7.02 1.24 1.89
C ARG A 76 -8.18 1.47 0.93
N GLU A 77 -9.40 1.60 1.44
CA GLU A 77 -10.61 1.91 0.67
C GLU A 77 -10.45 3.22 -0.09
N ILE A 78 -10.03 4.29 0.59
CA ILE A 78 -9.77 5.59 -0.04
C ILE A 78 -8.74 5.47 -1.16
N GLY A 79 -7.63 4.77 -0.92
CA GLY A 79 -6.59 4.60 -1.93
C GLY A 79 -7.09 3.88 -3.19
N LEU A 80 -7.89 2.83 -3.02
CA LEU A 80 -8.52 2.13 -4.15
C LEU A 80 -9.59 2.98 -4.86
N GLU A 81 -10.40 3.74 -4.12
CA GLU A 81 -11.40 4.66 -4.68
C GLU A 81 -10.76 5.75 -5.55
N GLU A 82 -9.62 6.29 -5.14
CA GLU A 82 -8.84 7.24 -5.94
C GLU A 82 -8.13 6.58 -7.14
N GLY A 83 -8.20 5.25 -7.24
CA GLY A 83 -7.76 4.48 -8.40
C GLY A 83 -6.32 3.99 -8.34
N LEU A 84 -5.74 3.85 -7.14
CA LEU A 84 -4.52 3.06 -6.95
C LEU A 84 -4.83 1.58 -7.17
N LEU A 85 -3.89 0.86 -7.78
CA LEU A 85 -4.04 -0.58 -8.04
C LEU A 85 -3.67 -1.41 -6.81
N PHE A 86 -2.72 -0.92 -6.01
CA PHE A 86 -2.16 -1.65 -4.88
C PHE A 86 -2.10 -0.76 -3.65
N VAL A 87 -2.91 -1.12 -2.66
CA VAL A 87 -2.87 -0.51 -1.33
C VAL A 87 -2.79 -1.61 -0.29
N TYR A 88 -1.75 -1.56 0.53
CA TYR A 88 -1.39 -2.60 1.49
C TYR A 88 -1.49 -2.11 2.92
N GLU A 89 -2.00 -2.96 3.79
CA GLU A 89 -2.08 -2.68 5.22
C GLU A 89 -0.92 -3.35 5.94
N GLY A 90 -0.08 -2.54 6.59
CA GLY A 90 1.12 -2.97 7.28
C GLY A 90 0.94 -3.06 8.79
N ASN A 91 1.82 -3.85 9.44
CA ASN A 91 1.86 -4.08 10.89
C ASN A 91 0.58 -4.69 11.49
N VAL A 92 -0.25 -5.32 10.67
CA VAL A 92 -1.48 -6.01 11.06
C VAL A 92 -1.54 -7.41 10.41
N PRO A 93 -0.59 -8.31 10.75
CA PRO A 93 -0.44 -9.59 10.05
C PRO A 93 -1.69 -10.47 10.19
N GLY A 94 -2.09 -11.12 9.10
CA GLY A 94 -3.24 -12.03 9.08
C GLY A 94 -4.60 -11.36 8.85
N GLU A 95 -4.65 -10.02 8.80
CA GLU A 95 -5.86 -9.27 8.47
C GLU A 95 -6.20 -9.33 6.96
N GLY A 96 -5.26 -9.75 6.11
CA GLY A 96 -5.48 -9.94 4.67
C GLY A 96 -5.28 -8.69 3.81
N GLY A 97 -5.21 -7.50 4.41
CA GLY A 97 -4.85 -6.25 3.70
C GLY A 97 -3.40 -6.22 3.18
N GLU A 98 -2.57 -7.17 3.57
CA GLU A 98 -1.19 -7.38 3.12
C GLU A 98 -1.06 -8.27 1.86
N ASN A 99 -2.18 -8.83 1.38
CA ASN A 99 -2.20 -9.69 0.20
C ASN A 99 -2.22 -8.86 -1.09
N THR A 100 -1.60 -9.40 -2.15
CA THR A 100 -1.69 -8.83 -3.50
C THR A 100 -2.87 -9.42 -4.24
N TYR A 101 -3.78 -8.56 -4.69
CA TYR A 101 -4.93 -8.91 -5.51
C TYR A 101 -4.71 -8.42 -6.95
N CYS A 102 -5.22 -9.16 -7.92
CA CYS A 102 -5.19 -8.75 -9.32
C CYS A 102 -6.10 -7.50 -9.51
N PRO A 103 -5.59 -6.38 -10.03
CA PRO A 103 -6.42 -5.19 -10.25
C PRO A 103 -7.48 -5.40 -11.34
N ALA A 104 -7.27 -6.34 -12.27
CA ALA A 104 -8.20 -6.62 -13.36
C ALA A 104 -9.35 -7.57 -12.97
N CYS A 105 -9.06 -8.64 -12.22
CA CYS A 105 -10.06 -9.69 -11.93
C CYS A 105 -10.32 -9.94 -10.44
N GLY A 106 -9.62 -9.24 -9.54
CA GLY A 106 -9.79 -9.38 -8.09
C GLY A 106 -9.23 -10.67 -7.47
N ALA A 107 -8.61 -11.56 -8.25
CA ALA A 107 -8.03 -12.80 -7.73
C ALA A 107 -6.91 -12.51 -6.71
N GLU A 108 -6.89 -13.22 -5.58
CA GLU A 108 -5.75 -13.21 -4.65
C GLU A 108 -4.55 -13.92 -5.31
N LEU A 109 -3.48 -13.19 -5.57
CA LEU A 109 -2.29 -13.68 -6.26
C LEU A 109 -1.15 -13.99 -5.30
N ILE A 110 -0.92 -13.12 -4.32
CA ILE A 110 0.10 -13.34 -3.30
C ILE A 110 -0.56 -13.25 -1.94
N LYS A 111 -0.53 -14.36 -1.20
CA LYS A 111 -0.98 -14.41 0.19
C LYS A 111 0.22 -14.22 1.10
N ARG A 112 0.13 -13.28 2.03
CA ARG A 112 1.14 -12.98 3.04
C ARG A 112 0.61 -13.23 4.45
N MET A 113 1.55 -13.36 5.37
CA MET A 113 1.36 -13.36 6.81
C MET A 113 2.56 -12.59 7.39
N GLY A 114 2.40 -11.28 7.57
CA GLY A 114 3.53 -10.37 7.79
C GLY A 114 4.56 -10.48 6.66
N PHE A 115 5.84 -10.64 7.03
CA PHE A 115 6.95 -10.73 6.07
C PHE A 115 7.07 -12.09 5.35
N ARG A 116 6.16 -13.04 5.60
CA ARG A 116 6.20 -14.36 4.98
C ARG A 116 5.22 -14.46 3.82
N ILE A 117 5.71 -14.93 2.67
CA ILE A 117 4.85 -15.36 1.56
C ILE A 117 4.33 -16.76 1.88
N VAL A 118 3.01 -16.88 1.99
CA VAL A 118 2.29 -18.15 2.22
C VAL A 118 1.93 -18.81 0.89
N LYS A 119 1.63 -18.00 -0.12
CA LYS A 119 1.24 -18.46 -1.45
C LYS A 119 1.63 -17.44 -2.51
N ASN A 120 2.15 -17.89 -3.63
CA ASN A 120 2.40 -17.08 -4.82
C ASN A 120 1.77 -17.77 -6.04
N LEU A 121 0.85 -17.08 -6.70
CA LEU A 121 0.13 -17.53 -7.89
C LEU A 121 0.46 -16.66 -9.11
N LEU A 122 1.54 -15.90 -9.09
CA LEU A 122 2.04 -15.23 -10.27
C LEU A 122 2.71 -16.24 -11.21
N SER A 123 2.59 -16.00 -12.52
CA SER A 123 3.34 -16.68 -13.57
C SER A 123 4.03 -15.62 -14.39
N ASP A 124 5.37 -15.53 -14.34
CA ASP A 124 6.17 -14.54 -15.06
C ASP A 124 5.68 -13.10 -14.88
N GLY A 125 5.36 -12.73 -13.63
CA GLY A 125 4.83 -11.41 -13.28
C GLY A 125 3.37 -11.17 -13.70
N LYS A 126 2.64 -12.21 -14.12
CA LYS A 126 1.25 -12.12 -14.55
C LYS A 126 0.29 -12.85 -13.62
N CYS A 127 -0.94 -12.37 -13.58
CA CYS A 127 -2.06 -13.04 -12.94
C CYS A 127 -2.30 -14.41 -13.58
N SER A 128 -2.19 -15.49 -12.79
CA SER A 128 -2.49 -16.86 -13.28
C SER A 128 -3.97 -17.11 -13.63
N LYS A 129 -4.87 -16.15 -13.36
CA LYS A 129 -6.31 -16.26 -13.66
C LYS A 129 -6.75 -15.55 -14.93
N CYS A 130 -6.26 -14.33 -15.17
CA CYS A 130 -6.68 -13.53 -16.33
C CYS A 130 -5.52 -13.07 -17.23
N GLY A 131 -4.27 -13.34 -16.86
CA GLY A 131 -3.10 -12.96 -17.63
C GLY A 131 -2.67 -11.50 -17.51
N GLU A 132 -3.37 -10.68 -16.70
CA GLU A 132 -3.00 -9.29 -16.41
C GLU A 132 -1.55 -9.21 -15.91
N ILE A 133 -0.79 -8.24 -16.42
CA ILE A 133 0.56 -7.96 -15.95
C ILE A 133 0.45 -7.28 -14.59
N ILE A 134 1.07 -7.88 -13.57
CA ILE A 134 1.09 -7.31 -12.23
C ILE A 134 2.38 -6.52 -12.09
N GLN A 135 2.27 -5.21 -11.84
CA GLN A 135 3.43 -4.35 -11.66
C GLN A 135 4.18 -4.73 -10.38
N GLY A 136 5.49 -4.81 -10.48
CA GLY A 136 6.37 -5.22 -9.40
C GLY A 136 7.71 -5.73 -9.92
N VAL A 137 8.64 -5.94 -8.99
CA VAL A 137 9.92 -6.60 -9.26
C VAL A 137 9.78 -8.06 -8.85
N TRP A 138 9.58 -8.93 -9.82
CA TRP A 138 9.44 -10.38 -9.62
C TRP A 138 10.76 -11.08 -9.94
N VAL A 139 11.22 -11.95 -9.04
CA VAL A 139 12.41 -12.79 -9.19
C VAL A 139 12.04 -14.26 -9.27
#